data_AF-A0A831UWI6-F1
#
_entry.id   AF-A0A831UWI6-F1
#
_cell.length_a   1.000
_cell.length_b   1.000
_cell.length_c   1.000
_cell.angle_alpha   90.00
_cell.angle_beta   90.00
_cell.angle_gamma   90.00
#
_symmetry.space_group_name_H-M   'P 1'
#
loop_
_entity.id
_entity.type
_entity.pdbx_description
1 polymer ?
#
loop_
_entity_poly.entity_id
_entity_poly.type
_entity_poly.pdbx_seq_one_letter_code
_entity_poly.pdbx_strand_id
1 'polypeptide(L)'
;WYFVEIFPLFIIASVLLWAGKLSGGLAWVVKGMEPVMTMLGLPSQASAAFIFGFFRRDFGAAGLYDMQTSGLLSPVQLTVAAVTLTLFVPCVAQFLVMNKERGWKVAFGIFIFVTLLAFGVGWLLNKMLLFTGVLA
;
A
#
# COMPACT_ATOMS: atom_id res chain seq x y z
N TRP A 1 3.21 -18.20 -23.23
CA TRP A 1 3.55 -16.87 -23.75
C TRP A 1 3.45 -15.81 -22.64
N TYR A 2 2.26 -15.53 -22.06
CA TYR A 2 2.09 -14.59 -20.92
C TYR A 2 2.95 -14.89 -19.67
N PHE A 3 3.09 -16.17 -19.30
CA PHE A 3 3.90 -16.58 -18.13
C PHE A 3 5.39 -16.25 -18.30
N VAL A 4 5.93 -16.40 -19.51
CA VAL A 4 7.35 -16.19 -19.81
C VAL A 4 7.73 -14.71 -19.76
N GLU A 5 6.76 -13.81 -19.93
CA GLU A 5 6.97 -12.36 -19.91
C GLU A 5 6.80 -11.77 -18.50
N ILE A 6 5.87 -12.31 -17.70
CA ILE A 6 5.64 -11.89 -16.30
C ILE A 6 6.67 -12.48 -15.32
N PHE A 7 7.12 -13.71 -15.55
CA PHE A 7 8.08 -14.38 -14.68
C PHE A 7 9.38 -13.59 -14.47
N PRO A 8 10.06 -13.06 -15.51
CA PRO A 8 11.26 -12.24 -15.34
C PRO A 8 10.95 -10.91 -14.62
N LEU A 9 9.81 -10.28 -14.89
CA LEU A 9 9.39 -9.07 -14.18
C LEU A 9 9.24 -9.33 -12.68
N PHE A 10 8.71 -10.51 -12.32
CA PHE A 10 8.51 -10.91 -10.93
C PHE A 10 9.82 -11.21 -10.22
N ILE A 11 10.77 -11.86 -10.90
CA ILE A 11 12.13 -12.08 -10.40
C ILE A 11 12.82 -10.72 -10.16
N ILE A 12 12.76 -9.81 -11.14
CA ILE A 12 13.34 -8.46 -11.00
C ILE A 12 12.71 -7.74 -9.80
N ALA A 13 11.38 -7.72 -9.69
CA ALA A 13 10.70 -7.08 -8.55
C ALA A 13 11.10 -7.69 -7.20
N SER A 14 11.25 -9.02 -7.14
CA SER A 14 11.67 -9.73 -5.93
C SER A 14 13.11 -9.42 -5.54
N VAL A 15 14.03 -9.38 -6.52
CA VAL A 15 15.43 -8.98 -6.30
C VAL A 15 15.52 -7.52 -5.86
N LEU A 16 14.70 -6.64 -6.46
CA LEU A 16 14.66 -5.21 -6.14
C LEU A 16 14.12 -4.97 -4.72
N LEU A 17 13.08 -5.72 -4.32
CA LEU A 17 12.58 -5.76 -2.93
C LEU A 17 13.65 -6.23 -1.95
N TRP A 18 14.35 -7.33 -2.29
CA TRP A 18 15.40 -7.89 -1.45
C TRP A 18 16.59 -6.92 -1.29
N ALA A 19 17.01 -6.29 -2.39
CA ALA A 19 18.03 -5.24 -2.39
C ALA A 19 17.58 -3.99 -1.61
N GLY A 20 16.31 -3.58 -1.74
CA GLY A 20 15.71 -2.49 -0.98
C GLY A 20 15.63 -2.77 0.52
N LYS A 21 15.42 -4.03 0.90
CA LYS A 21 15.45 -4.48 2.29
C LYS A 21 16.88 -4.47 2.85
N LEU A 22 17.86 -4.96 2.11
CA LEU A 22 19.28 -4.99 2.51
C LEU A 22 19.90 -3.59 2.59
N SER A 23 19.54 -2.69 1.69
CA SER A 23 20.03 -1.30 1.68
C SER A 23 19.37 -0.42 2.75
N GLY A 24 18.33 -0.91 3.44
CA GLY A 24 17.55 -0.12 4.40
C GLY A 24 16.68 0.97 3.75
N GLY A 25 16.73 1.12 2.42
CA GLY A 25 15.91 2.10 1.69
C GLY A 25 14.42 1.88 1.89
N LEU A 26 13.98 0.61 1.96
CA LEU A 26 12.59 0.28 2.26
C LEU A 26 12.17 0.78 3.65
N ALA A 27 13.03 0.62 4.66
CA ALA A 27 12.74 1.08 6.02
C ALA A 27 12.67 2.62 6.09
N TRP A 28 13.49 3.31 5.29
CA TRP A 28 13.45 4.77 5.19
C TRP A 28 12.14 5.28 4.56
N VAL A 29 11.68 4.61 3.49
CA VAL A 29 10.38 4.92 2.85
C VAL A 29 9.21 4.59 3.78
N VAL A 30 9.27 3.47 4.51
CA VAL A 30 8.27 3.10 5.52
C VAL A 30 8.17 4.18 6.60
N LYS A 31 9.32 4.64 7.15
CA LYS A 31 9.35 5.77 8.10
C LYS A 31 8.78 7.06 7.52
N GLY A 32 9.01 7.33 6.23
CA GLY A 32 8.40 8.47 5.54
C GLY A 32 6.87 8.39 5.43
N MET A 33 6.30 7.18 5.40
CA MET A 33 4.85 6.94 5.35
C MET A 33 4.17 6.82 6.72
N GLU A 34 4.92 6.63 7.81
CA GLU A 34 4.41 6.68 9.19
C GLU A 34 3.56 7.92 9.52
N PRO A 35 3.97 9.17 9.18
CA PRO A 35 3.14 10.35 9.47
C PRO A 35 1.80 10.33 8.71
N VAL A 36 1.77 9.78 7.50
CA VAL A 36 0.52 9.67 6.71
C VAL A 36 -0.42 8.62 7.32
N MET A 37 0.13 7.50 7.78
CA MET A 37 -0.64 6.43 8.44
C MET A 37 -1.23 6.87 9.78
N THR A 38 -0.44 7.58 10.58
CA THR A 38 -0.88 8.13 11.85
C THR A 38 -1.95 9.21 11.66
N MET A 39 -1.88 10.03 10.60
CA MET A 39 -2.97 10.94 10.21
C MET A 39 -4.25 10.19 9.82
N LEU A 40 -4.14 9.00 9.22
CA LEU A 40 -5.27 8.12 8.97
C LEU A 40 -5.79 7.39 10.23
N GLY A 41 -5.14 7.55 11.39
CA GLY A 41 -5.49 6.87 12.64
C GLY A 41 -5.07 5.40 12.70
N LEU A 42 -4.13 4.99 11.85
CA LEU A 42 -3.55 3.65 11.80
C LEU A 42 -2.26 3.58 12.62
N PRO A 43 -1.93 2.40 13.19
CA PRO A 43 -0.66 2.19 13.88
C PRO A 43 0.53 2.32 12.91
N SER A 44 1.69 2.73 13.42
CA SER A 44 2.89 2.96 12.59
C SER A 44 3.34 1.71 11.83
N GLN A 45 3.06 0.51 12.35
CA GLN A 45 3.36 -0.76 11.66
C GLN A 45 2.55 -0.94 10.35
N ALA A 46 1.39 -0.28 10.21
CA ALA A 46 0.59 -0.34 8.98
C ALA A 46 1.32 0.25 7.76
N SER A 47 2.22 1.20 7.99
CA SER A 47 3.11 1.77 6.96
C SER A 47 3.85 0.68 6.18
N ALA A 48 4.36 -0.34 6.88
CA ALA A 48 5.05 -1.46 6.26
C ALA A 48 4.10 -2.30 5.39
N ALA A 49 2.90 -2.62 5.89
CA ALA A 49 1.91 -3.39 5.15
C ALA A 49 1.47 -2.69 3.85
N PHE A 50 1.26 -1.38 3.84
CA PHE A 50 0.94 -0.66 2.61
C PHE A 50 2.10 -0.58 1.64
N ILE A 51 3.34 -0.41 2.13
CA ILE A 51 4.53 -0.45 1.26
C ILE A 51 4.65 -1.82 0.60
N PHE A 52 4.51 -2.91 1.34
CA PHE A 52 4.49 -4.26 0.76
C PHE A 52 3.31 -4.45 -0.19
N GLY A 53 2.14 -3.88 0.14
CA GLY A 53 0.95 -3.83 -0.71
C GLY A 53 1.18 -3.11 -2.04
N PHE A 54 1.99 -2.05 -2.06
CA PHE A 54 2.35 -1.32 -3.29
C PHE A 54 3.16 -2.19 -4.26
N PHE A 55 4.06 -3.03 -3.75
CA PHE A 55 4.78 -4.00 -4.58
C PHE A 55 3.84 -5.10 -5.07
N ARG A 56 3.02 -5.65 -4.17
CA ARG A 56 1.97 -6.61 -4.50
C ARG A 56 0.89 -6.59 -3.43
N ARG A 57 -0.35 -6.34 -3.83
CA ARG A 57 -1.50 -6.20 -2.92
C ARG A 57 -1.60 -7.35 -1.90
N ASP A 58 -1.33 -8.57 -2.36
CA ASP A 58 -1.39 -9.78 -1.53
C ASP A 58 -0.42 -9.73 -0.34
N PHE A 59 0.76 -9.13 -0.52
CA PHE A 59 1.72 -8.95 0.58
C PHE A 59 1.25 -7.90 1.59
N GLY A 60 0.53 -6.88 1.12
CA GLY A 60 -0.08 -5.89 2.02
C GLY A 60 -1.23 -6.49 2.82
N ALA A 61 -2.06 -7.33 2.20
CA ALA A 61 -3.12 -8.06 2.90
C ALA A 61 -2.55 -9.04 3.94
N ALA A 62 -1.47 -9.76 3.60
CA ALA A 62 -0.78 -10.63 4.55
C ALA A 62 -0.17 -9.83 5.72
N GLY A 63 0.40 -8.65 5.45
CA GLY A 63 0.89 -7.75 6.49
C GLY A 63 -0.21 -7.24 7.43
N LEU A 64 -1.39 -6.89 6.88
CA LEU A 64 -2.55 -6.53 7.71
C LEU A 64 -3.06 -7.70 8.55
N TYR A 65 -3.10 -8.90 7.96
CA TYR A 65 -3.54 -10.11 8.66
C TYR A 65 -2.62 -10.44 9.84
N ASP A 66 -1.30 -10.38 9.65
CA ASP A 66 -0.30 -10.63 10.70
C ASP A 66 -0.43 -9.66 11.89
N MET A 67 -0.71 -8.38 11.59
CA MET A 67 -0.95 -7.38 12.63
C MET A 67 -2.30 -7.54 13.33
N GLN A 68 -3.34 -8.00 12.63
CA GLN A 68 -4.62 -8.36 13.24
C GLN A 68 -4.47 -9.55 14.19
N THR A 69 -3.75 -10.59 13.77
CA THR A 69 -3.46 -11.77 14.62
C THR A 69 -2.59 -11.42 15.82
N SER A 70 -1.77 -10.37 15.72
CA SER A 70 -0.99 -9.81 16.84
C SER A 70 -1.83 -8.95 17.81
N GLY A 71 -3.12 -8.76 17.54
CA GLY A 71 -4.01 -7.95 18.39
C GLY A 71 -3.76 -6.44 18.32
N LEU A 72 -3.01 -5.97 17.31
CA LEU A 72 -2.57 -4.57 17.20
C LEU A 72 -3.55 -3.68 16.42
N LEU A 73 -4.57 -4.24 15.75
CA LEU A 73 -5.57 -3.48 15.01
C LEU A 73 -6.97 -3.63 15.58
N SER A 74 -7.67 -2.50 15.73
CA SER A 74 -9.11 -2.48 15.94
C SER A 74 -9.86 -2.86 14.64
N PRO A 75 -11.11 -3.37 14.73
CA PRO A 75 -11.92 -3.67 13.55
C PRO A 75 -12.11 -2.44 12.64
N VAL A 76 -12.20 -1.25 13.25
CA VAL A 76 -12.24 0.04 12.55
C VAL A 76 -10.98 0.24 11.71
N GLN A 77 -9.80 0.11 12.32
CA GLN A 77 -8.52 0.29 11.63
C GLN A 77 -8.30 -0.74 10.53
N LEU A 78 -8.70 -2.00 10.76
CA LEU A 78 -8.63 -3.04 9.75
C LEU A 78 -9.50 -2.71 8.54
N THR A 79 -10.73 -2.23 8.78
CA THR A 79 -11.67 -1.86 7.71
C THR A 79 -11.15 -0.67 6.90
N VAL A 80 -10.65 0.37 7.59
CA VAL A 80 -10.03 1.53 6.93
C VAL A 80 -8.82 1.10 6.10
N ALA A 81 -7.95 0.24 6.66
CA ALA A 81 -6.77 -0.24 5.97
C ALA A 81 -7.12 -1.09 4.75
N ALA A 82 -8.07 -2.02 4.87
CA ALA A 82 -8.52 -2.88 3.79
C ALA A 82 -9.16 -2.08 2.65
N VAL A 83 -10.05 -1.12 2.96
CA VAL A 83 -10.68 -0.23 1.96
C VAL A 83 -9.63 0.65 1.28
N THR A 84 -8.70 1.20 2.04
CA THR A 84 -7.62 2.00 1.45
C THR A 84 -6.74 1.14 0.55
N LEU A 85 -6.39 -0.09 0.93
CA LEU A 85 -5.63 -1.02 0.09
C LEU A 85 -6.36 -1.49 -1.18
N THR A 86 -7.70 -1.54 -1.18
CA THR A 86 -8.46 -1.92 -2.38
C THR A 86 -8.61 -0.75 -3.35
N LEU A 87 -8.77 0.46 -2.84
CA LEU A 87 -8.81 1.70 -3.63
C LEU A 87 -7.43 2.12 -4.13
N PHE A 88 -6.40 1.82 -3.35
CA PHE A 88 -5.02 2.06 -3.73
C PHE A 88 -4.67 1.09 -4.85
N VAL A 89 -4.44 1.61 -6.06
CA VAL A 89 -4.03 0.80 -7.21
C VAL A 89 -2.61 0.29 -6.94
N PRO A 90 -2.46 -1.00 -6.61
CA PRO A 90 -1.16 -1.56 -6.30
C PRO A 90 -0.63 -2.17 -7.59
N CYS A 91 0.42 -1.60 -8.17
CA CYS A 91 1.54 -2.43 -8.57
C CYS A 91 2.60 -1.63 -9.31
N VAL A 92 3.84 -1.90 -8.90
CA VAL A 92 5.05 -1.67 -9.68
C VAL A 92 4.90 -2.23 -11.10
N ALA A 93 4.18 -3.34 -11.27
CA ALA A 93 3.86 -3.90 -12.59
C ALA A 93 3.01 -2.96 -13.45
N GLN A 94 1.92 -2.37 -12.93
CA GLN A 94 1.13 -1.36 -13.66
C GLN A 94 1.97 -0.14 -13.95
N PHE A 95 2.80 0.27 -12.99
CA PHE A 95 3.65 1.45 -13.17
C PHE A 95 4.69 1.22 -14.27
N LEU A 96 5.33 0.04 -14.34
CA LEU A 96 6.27 -0.33 -15.38
C LEU A 96 5.62 -0.37 -16.77
N VAL A 97 4.43 -0.99 -16.89
CA VAL A 97 3.69 -1.03 -18.16
C VAL A 97 3.19 0.37 -18.55
N MET A 98 2.64 1.13 -17.61
CA MET A 98 2.14 2.48 -17.83
C MET A 98 3.25 3.47 -18.20
N ASN A 99 4.45 3.30 -17.63
CA ASN A 99 5.62 4.09 -18.02
C ASN A 99 6.06 3.76 -19.45
N LYS A 100 5.97 2.48 -19.85
CA LYS A 100 6.29 2.03 -21.22
C LYS A 100 5.28 2.54 -22.26
N GLU A 101 3.99 2.63 -21.92
CA GLU A 101 2.94 3.01 -22.88
C GLU A 101 2.54 4.49 -22.88
N ARG A 102 2.49 5.16 -21.72
CA ARG A 102 1.96 6.54 -21.58
C ARG A 102 3.02 7.59 -21.23
N GLY A 103 4.26 7.16 -20.98
CA GLY A 103 5.36 8.02 -20.56
C GLY A 103 5.29 8.45 -19.09
N TRP A 104 6.46 8.78 -18.54
CA TRP A 104 6.66 9.02 -17.10
C TRP A 104 5.72 10.10 -16.53
N LYS A 105 5.50 11.21 -17.25
CA LYS A 105 4.69 12.34 -16.77
C LYS A 105 3.24 11.94 -16.48
N VAL A 106 2.63 11.15 -17.37
CA VAL A 106 1.24 10.71 -17.24
C VAL A 106 1.12 9.61 -16.19
N ALA A 107 2.08 8.67 -16.16
CA ALA A 107 2.12 7.60 -15.18
C ALA A 107 2.17 8.13 -13.74
N PHE A 108 3.02 9.14 -13.50
CA PHE A 108 3.15 9.77 -12.19
C PHE A 108 1.92 10.58 -11.80
N GLY A 109 1.29 11.28 -12.75
CA GLY A 109 0.05 12.02 -12.52
C GLY A 109 -1.10 11.13 -12.06
N ILE A 110 -1.29 9.99 -12.73
CA ILE A 110 -2.31 9.01 -12.35
C ILE A 110 -2.00 8.42 -10.97
N PHE A 111 -0.74 8.06 -10.72
CA PHE A 111 -0.32 7.50 -9.44
C PHE A 111 -0.61 8.46 -8.27
N ILE A 112 -0.26 9.74 -8.40
CA ILE A 112 -0.52 10.75 -7.37
C ILE A 112 -2.03 10.94 -7.18
N PHE A 113 -2.79 11.05 -8.27
CA PHE A 113 -4.23 11.26 -8.20
C PHE A 113 -4.96 10.13 -7.47
N VAL A 114 -4.65 8.87 -7.82
CA VAL A 114 -5.23 7.69 -7.18
C VAL A 114 -4.80 7.58 -5.73
N THR A 115 -3.53 7.86 -5.43
CA THR A 115 -3.01 7.88 -4.05
C THR A 115 -3.79 8.86 -3.19
N LEU A 116 -3.95 10.10 -3.64
CA LEU A 116 -4.72 11.13 -2.92
C LEU A 116 -6.18 10.73 -2.73
N LEU A 117 -6.80 10.13 -3.75
CA LEU A 117 -8.19 9.66 -3.67
C LEU A 117 -8.33 8.54 -2.64
N ALA A 118 -7.46 7.53 -2.69
CA ALA A 118 -7.48 6.40 -1.74
C ALA A 118 -7.26 6.85 -0.30
N PHE A 119 -6.26 7.71 -0.05
CA PHE A 119 -6.01 8.28 1.27
C PHE A 119 -7.14 9.19 1.73
N GLY A 120 -7.72 9.99 0.84
CA GLY A 120 -8.87 10.86 1.14
C GLY A 120 -10.10 10.06 1.56
N VAL A 121 -10.41 8.98 0.83
CA VAL A 121 -11.52 8.07 1.18
C VAL A 121 -11.22 7.34 2.49
N GLY A 122 -10.00 6.82 2.69
CA GLY A 122 -9.60 6.14 3.92
C GLY A 122 -9.70 7.05 5.16
N TRP A 123 -9.25 8.31 5.03
CA TRP A 123 -9.36 9.30 6.09
C TRP A 123 -10.81 9.68 6.41
N LEU A 124 -11.62 9.90 5.36
CA LEU A 124 -13.06 10.17 5.52
C LEU A 124 -13.77 8.98 6.19
N LEU A 125 -13.41 7.76 5.82
CA LEU A 125 -13.93 6.53 6.43
C LEU A 125 -13.58 6.48 7.91
N ASN A 126 -12.33 6.72 8.28
CA ASN A 126 -11.93 6.73 9.70
C ASN A 126 -12.73 7.77 10.50
N LYS A 127 -12.88 9.00 9.96
CA LYS A 127 -13.71 10.04 10.59
C LYS A 127 -15.17 9.64 10.72
N MET A 128 -15.75 9.03 9.69
CA MET A 128 -17.13 8.53 9.71
C MET A 128 -17.30 7.41 10.75
N LEU A 129 -16.41 6.41 10.80
CA LEU A 129 -16.49 5.30 11.75
C LEU A 129 -16.31 5.75 13.20
N LEU A 130 -15.38 6.68 13.46
CA LEU A 130 -15.21 7.28 14.79
C LEU A 130 -16.44 8.10 15.21
N PHE A 131 -17.12 8.73 14.26
CA PHE A 131 -18.32 9.54 14.54
C PHE A 131 -19.57 8.68 14.73
N THR A 132 -19.73 7.59 13.98
CA THR A 132 -20.90 6.71 14.08
C THR A 132 -20.79 5.68 15.19
N GLY A 133 -19.58 5.36 15.67
CA GLY A 133 -19.36 4.41 16.76
C GLY A 133 -19.82 2.97 16.44
N VAL A 134 -20.10 2.66 15.17
CA VAL A 134 -20.72 1.38 14.74
C VAL A 134 -19.80 0.17 14.96
N LEU A 135 -18.51 0.40 15.20
CA LEU A 135 -17.47 -0.63 15.38
C LEU A 135 -16.56 -0.35 16.60
N ALA A 136 -17.00 0.51 17.53
CA ALA A 136 -16.32 0.80 18.79
C ALA A 136 -16.70 -0.20 19.89
#